data_AF-A0A4Y6RDR9-F1
#
_entry.id   AF-A0A4Y6RDR9-F1
#
_cell.length_a   1.000
_cell.length_b   1.000
_cell.length_c   1.000
_cell.angle_alpha   90.00
_cell.angle_beta   90.00
_cell.angle_gamma   90.00
#
_symmetry.space_group_name_H-M   'P 1'
#
loop_
_entity.id
_entity.type
_entity.pdbx_description
1 polymer ?
#
loop_
_entity_poly.entity_id
_entity_poly.type
_entity_poly.pdbx_seq_one_letter_code
_entity_poly.pdbx_strand_id
1 'polypeptide(L)'
;MLQTTQTVIADIDNELLAALDARAGLLTLRAILLRYHASGVTAAQVAALLQELRPSMQDGAQEGPLEDVILDALDMVTGWCSPQLRVWDEQVI
;
A
#
# COMPACT_ATOMS: atom_id res chain seq x y z
N MET A 1 -1.31 -0.16 22.78
CA MET A 1 -1.87 -1.42 22.23
C MET A 1 -1.19 -1.62 20.89
N LEU A 2 -0.40 -2.69 20.74
CA LEU A 2 0.31 -2.97 19.49
C LEU A 2 -0.75 -3.34 18.44
N GLN A 3 -0.95 -2.50 17.42
CA GLN A 3 -1.79 -2.84 16.29
C GLN A 3 -1.13 -4.03 15.59
N THR A 4 -1.81 -5.17 15.59
CA THR A 4 -1.42 -6.34 14.79
C THR A 4 -1.57 -5.97 13.33
N THR A 5 -0.48 -5.59 12.67
CA THR A 5 -0.44 -5.42 11.21
C THR A 5 -0.98 -6.70 10.58
N GLN A 6 -2.13 -6.62 9.91
CA GLN A 6 -2.71 -7.80 9.27
C GLN A 6 -1.79 -8.28 8.15
N THR A 7 -1.12 -9.40 8.37
CA THR A 7 -0.27 -10.01 7.34
C THR A 7 -1.14 -10.57 6.21
N VAL A 8 -0.95 -10.06 4.99
CA VAL A 8 -1.65 -10.49 3.78
C VAL A 8 -0.82 -11.55 3.06
N ILE A 9 0.41 -11.22 2.68
CA ILE A 9 1.42 -12.17 2.19
C ILE A 9 2.77 -11.73 2.75
N ALA A 10 3.27 -12.45 3.76
CA ALA A 10 4.41 -12.00 4.58
C ALA A 10 5.64 -11.53 3.79
N ASP A 11 6.00 -12.21 2.70
CA ASP A 11 7.12 -11.83 1.83
C ASP A 11 6.89 -10.46 1.15
N ILE A 12 5.72 -10.30 0.52
CA ILE A 12 5.35 -9.08 -0.20
C ILE A 12 5.06 -7.93 0.79
N ASP A 13 4.51 -8.24 1.97
CA ASP A 13 4.28 -7.26 3.04
C ASP A 13 5.60 -6.63 3.50
N ASN A 14 6.64 -7.44 3.70
CA ASN A 14 7.96 -6.93 4.07
C ASN A 14 8.57 -6.05 2.97
N GLU A 15 8.40 -6.43 1.70
CA GLU A 15 8.86 -5.61 0.58
C GLU A 15 8.08 -4.29 0.47
N LEU A 16 6.77 -4.32 0.68
CA LEU A 16 5.94 -3.12 0.70
C LEU A 16 6.37 -2.19 1.83
N LEU A 17 6.54 -2.72 3.05
CA LEU A 17 7.00 -1.94 4.20
C LEU A 17 8.37 -1.31 3.97
N ALA A 18 9.33 -2.07 3.42
CA ALA A 18 10.65 -1.54 3.08
C ALA A 18 10.58 -0.45 2.01
N ALA A 19 9.71 -0.61 1.00
CA ALA A 19 9.52 0.40 -0.04
C ALA A 19 8.85 1.67 0.49
N LEU A 20 7.89 1.54 1.41
CA LEU A 20 7.26 2.68 2.09
C LEU A 20 8.28 3.43 2.96
N ASP A 21 9.04 2.72 3.80
CA ASP A 21 10.10 3.29 4.65
C ASP A 21 11.17 4.03 3.83
N ALA A 22 11.58 3.42 2.71
CA ALA A 22 12.53 4.02 1.76
C ALA A 22 11.94 5.14 0.89
N ARG A 23 10.64 5.45 1.01
CA ARG A 23 9.91 6.42 0.17
C ARG A 23 10.10 6.15 -1.33
N ALA A 24 9.93 4.88 -1.69
CA ALA A 24 10.10 4.43 -3.06
C ALA A 24 9.12 5.13 -4.01
N GLY A 25 9.55 5.37 -5.25
CA GLY A 25 8.71 6.00 -6.27
C GLY A 25 7.52 5.13 -6.68
N LEU A 26 6.53 5.78 -7.30
CA LEU A 26 5.24 5.19 -7.68
C LEU A 26 5.35 3.89 -8.49
N LEU A 27 6.33 3.78 -9.39
CA LEU A 27 6.51 2.58 -10.20
C LEU A 27 6.96 1.36 -9.38
N THR A 28 7.79 1.58 -8.37
CA THR A 28 8.24 0.52 -7.46
C THR A 28 7.08 0.04 -6.60
N LEU A 29 6.30 0.96 -6.03
CA LEU A 29 5.09 0.63 -5.27
C LEU A 29 4.12 -0.17 -6.12
N ARG A 30 3.86 0.30 -7.35
CA ARG A 30 2.98 -0.39 -8.29
C ARG A 30 3.46 -1.82 -8.60
N ALA A 31 4.76 -2.03 -8.79
CA ALA A 31 5.30 -3.37 -9.05
C ALA A 31 5.06 -4.34 -7.88
N ILE A 32 5.19 -3.86 -6.64
CA ILE A 32 4.88 -4.64 -5.44
C ILE A 32 3.37 -4.92 -5.35
N LEU A 33 2.53 -3.91 -5.55
CA LEU A 33 1.07 -4.05 -5.56
C LEU A 33 0.58 -5.06 -6.63
N LEU A 34 1.21 -5.08 -7.81
CA LEU A 34 0.90 -6.06 -8.85
C LEU A 34 1.19 -7.51 -8.43
N ARG A 35 2.16 -7.74 -7.53
CA ARG A 35 2.43 -9.08 -6.99
C ARG A 35 1.33 -9.56 -6.05
N TYR A 36 0.74 -8.67 -5.25
CA TYR A 36 -0.46 -9.00 -4.49
C TYR A 36 -1.60 -9.38 -5.42
N HIS A 37 -1.87 -8.54 -6.43
CA HIS A 37 -2.91 -8.79 -7.41
C HIS A 37 -2.72 -10.15 -8.13
N ALA A 38 -1.50 -10.45 -8.58
CA ALA A 38 -1.16 -11.72 -9.21
C ALA A 38 -1.32 -12.93 -8.28
N SER A 39 -1.26 -12.72 -6.96
CA SER A 39 -1.46 -13.75 -5.94
C SER A 39 -2.93 -13.95 -5.56
N GLY A 40 -3.87 -13.27 -6.24
CA GLY A 40 -5.31 -13.36 -5.98
C GLY A 40 -5.78 -12.54 -4.77
N VAL A 41 -4.94 -11.65 -4.25
CA VAL A 41 -5.30 -10.76 -3.15
C VAL A 41 -6.22 -9.66 -3.66
N THR A 42 -7.24 -9.33 -2.86
CA THR A 42 -8.21 -8.27 -3.18
C THR A 42 -7.68 -6.89 -2.82
N ALA A 43 -8.16 -5.86 -3.53
CA ALA A 43 -7.88 -4.46 -3.21
C ALA A 43 -8.20 -4.13 -1.75
N ALA A 44 -9.31 -4.65 -1.23
CA ALA A 44 -9.76 -4.41 0.15
C ALA A 44 -8.75 -4.90 1.20
N GLN A 45 -8.11 -6.05 0.97
CA GLN A 45 -7.10 -6.58 1.90
C GLN A 45 -5.85 -5.70 1.93
N VAL A 46 -5.37 -5.26 0.77
CA VAL A 46 -4.18 -4.38 0.69
C VAL A 46 -4.49 -2.98 1.19
N ALA A 47 -5.69 -2.45 0.89
CA ALA A 47 -6.13 -1.16 1.40
C ALA A 47 -6.25 -1.16 2.93
N ALA A 48 -6.74 -2.25 3.53
CA ALA A 48 -6.80 -2.39 4.98
C ALA A 48 -5.39 -2.38 5.60
N LEU A 49 -4.46 -3.15 5.03
CA LEU A 49 -3.05 -3.14 5.45
C LEU A 49 -2.46 -1.72 5.42
N LEU A 50 -2.60 -0.99 4.30
CA LEU A 50 -2.08 0.37 4.17
C LEU A 50 -2.73 1.36 5.16
N GLN A 51 -4.03 1.20 5.45
CA GLN A 51 -4.73 2.02 6.44
C GLN A 51 -4.24 1.80 7.87
N GLU A 52 -3.89 0.57 8.24
CA GLU A 52 -3.32 0.25 9.56
C GLU A 52 -1.90 0.83 9.74
N LEU A 53 -1.15 0.98 8.65
CA LEU A 53 0.20 1.54 8.69
C LEU A 53 0.21 3.06 8.89
N ARG A 54 -0.87 3.76 8.51
CA ARG A 54 -0.98 5.23 8.66
C ARG A 54 -0.74 5.74 10.09
N PRO A 55 -1.48 5.30 11.13
CA PRO A 55 -1.30 5.81 12.49
C PRO A 55 -0.01 5.31 13.15
N SER A 56 0.46 4.11 12.80
CA SER A 56 1.63 3.49 13.45
C SER A 56 2.96 4.14 13.08
N MET A 57 3.01 4.87 11.96
CA MET A 57 4.21 5.57 11.49
C MET A 57 4.23 7.08 11.81
N GLN A 58 3.19 7.58 12.49
CA GLN A 58 3.10 8.98 12.95
C GLN A 58 3.78 9.22 14.32
N ASP A 59 4.14 8.18 15.07
CA ASP A 59 4.67 8.27 16.45
C ASP A 59 6.13 8.80 16.54
N GLY A 60 6.77 9.16 15.40
CA GLY A 60 8.17 9.56 15.35
C GLY A 60 8.51 10.67 14.35
N ALA A 61 8.27 11.93 14.72
CA ALA A 61 8.99 13.14 14.27
C ALA A 61 9.13 13.47 12.75
N GLN A 62 8.55 12.71 11.82
CA GLN A 62 8.51 13.04 10.39
C GLN A 62 7.09 12.91 9.83
N GLU A 63 6.20 13.75 10.34
CA GLU A 63 4.85 13.94 9.79
C GLU A 63 4.96 14.47 8.34
N GLY A 64 4.28 13.84 7.40
CA GLY A 64 4.16 14.31 6.00
C GLY A 64 4.65 13.31 4.96
N PRO A 65 5.97 13.18 4.69
CA PRO A 65 6.46 12.53 3.48
C PRO A 65 6.13 11.04 3.36
N LEU A 66 6.01 10.34 4.49
CA LEU A 66 5.67 8.92 4.52
C LEU A 66 4.17 8.69 4.39
N GLU A 67 3.36 9.58 4.97
CA GLU A 67 1.91 9.56 4.80
C GLU A 67 1.55 9.80 3.33
N ASP A 68 2.23 10.73 2.66
CA ASP A 68 2.08 10.95 1.21
C ASP A 68 2.31 9.67 0.40
N VAL A 69 3.37 8.90 0.70
CA VAL A 69 3.66 7.64 -0.02
C VAL A 69 2.60 6.57 0.25
N ILE A 70 2.08 6.49 1.47
CA ILE A 70 0.99 5.55 1.81
C ILE A 70 -0.31 5.96 1.09
N LEU A 71 -0.60 7.26 1.00
CA LEU A 71 -1.75 7.77 0.25
C LEU A 71 -1.62 7.50 -1.26
N ASP A 72 -0.43 7.71 -1.84
CA ASP A 72 -0.13 7.35 -3.23
C ASP A 72 -0.38 5.86 -3.50
N ALA A 73 0.05 4.99 -2.59
CA ALA A 73 -0.20 3.55 -2.70
C ALA A 73 -1.70 3.21 -2.58
N LEU A 74 -2.43 3.87 -1.65
CA LEU A 74 -3.88 3.74 -1.53
C LEU A 74 -4.60 4.15 -2.81
N ASP A 75 -4.19 5.24 -3.47
CA ASP A 75 -4.77 5.69 -4.74
C ASP A 75 -4.59 4.67 -5.88
N MET A 76 -3.50 3.90 -5.88
CA MET A 76 -3.28 2.78 -6.83
C MET A 76 -4.17 1.58 -6.56
N VAL A 77 -4.45 1.31 -5.28
CA VAL A 77 -5.31 0.20 -4.84
C VAL A 77 -6.78 0.52 -5.04
N THR A 78 -7.18 1.74 -4.73
CA THR A 78 -8.58 2.22 -4.76
C THR A 78 -9.00 2.82 -6.09
N GLY A 79 -8.05 3.09 -6.99
CA GLY A 79 -8.32 3.54 -8.35
C GLY A 79 -8.41 5.05 -8.56
N TRP A 80 -8.07 5.86 -7.55
CA TRP A 80 -8.04 7.34 -7.63
C TRP A 80 -6.81 7.89 -8.38
N CYS A 81 -5.85 7.04 -8.74
CA CYS A 81 -4.70 7.41 -9.56
C CYS A 81 -4.99 7.36 -11.08
N SER A 82 -4.00 7.79 -11.88
CA SER A 82 -4.06 7.66 -13.35
C SER A 82 -4.23 6.20 -13.79
N PRO A 83 -4.92 5.90 -14.91
CA PRO A 83 -5.22 4.53 -15.33
C PRO A 83 -4.00 3.62 -15.50
N GLN A 84 -2.85 4.19 -15.88
CA GLN A 84 -1.59 3.46 -16.04
C GLN A 84 -0.99 2.98 -14.71
N LEU A 85 -1.35 3.63 -13.60
CA LEU A 85 -0.86 3.31 -12.26
C LEU A 85 -1.81 2.40 -11.48
N ARG A 86 -3.08 2.35 -11.87
CA ARG A 86 -4.09 1.49 -11.25
C ARG A 86 -3.67 0.02 -11.28
N VAL A 87 -3.94 -0.68 -10.18
CA VAL A 87 -3.60 -2.10 -10.01
C VAL A 87 -4.84 -2.98 -9.98
N TRP A 88 -5.85 -2.60 -9.19
CA TRP A 88 -7.17 -3.21 -9.24
C TRP A 88 -8.05 -2.29 -10.07
N ASP A 89 -8.48 -2.77 -11.23
CA ASP A 89 -9.53 -2.10 -11.98
C ASP A 89 -10.84 -2.30 -11.22
N GLU A 90 -11.62 -1.22 -11.03
CA GLU A 90 -13.03 -1.37 -10.70
C GLU A 90 -13.65 -2.14 -11.87
N GLN A 91 -13.69 -3.46 -11.75
CA GLN A 91 -14.64 -4.23 -12.53
C GLN A 91 -15.99 -3.69 -12.13
N VAL A 92 -16.53 -2.87 -13.02
CA VAL A 92 -17.95 -2.65 -13.27
C VAL A 92 -18.72 -3.86 -12.72
N ILE A 93 -19.34 -3.69 -11.56
CA ILE A 93 -20.36 -4.61 -11.06
C ILE A 93 -21.65 -4.28 -11.81
#